data_AF-A0A151LWU9-F1
#
_entry.id   AF-A0A151LWU9-F1
#
_cell.length_a   1.000
_cell.length_b   1.000
_cell.length_c   1.000
_cell.angle_alpha   90.00
_cell.angle_beta   90.00
_cell.angle_gamma   90.00
#
_symmetry.space_group_name_H-M   'P 1'
#
loop_
_entity.id
_entity.type
_entity.pdbx_description
1 polymer ?
#
loop_
_entity_poly.entity_id
_entity_poly.type
_entity_poly.pdbx_seq_one_letter_code
_entity_poly.pdbx_strand_id
1 'polypeptide(L)'
;KSLDTLHKHIDDIPRNIPILFFHARNDCLCYYPGLEIFYNRLVSDKKELVTLENNEHLVIMEPGNEKILQKILDWISKIYKKKDEDNYLKEEITLK
;
A
#
# COMPACT_ATOMS: atom_id res chain seq x y z
N LYS A 1 -5.68 -19.66 -4.13
CA LYS A 1 -6.09 -19.80 -2.71
C LYS A 1 -5.94 -18.49 -1.94
N SER A 2 -4.73 -17.95 -1.74
CA SER A 2 -4.55 -16.72 -0.94
C SER A 2 -5.25 -15.49 -1.54
N LEU A 3 -5.13 -15.30 -2.86
CA LEU A 3 -5.81 -14.20 -3.55
C LEU A 3 -7.33 -14.35 -3.56
N ASP A 4 -7.85 -15.58 -3.70
CA ASP A 4 -9.29 -15.85 -3.63
C ASP A 4 -9.86 -15.47 -2.25
N THR A 5 -9.13 -15.77 -1.18
CA THR A 5 -9.48 -15.35 0.18
C THR A 5 -9.49 -13.83 0.30
N LEU A 6 -8.49 -13.13 -0.23
CA LEU A 6 -8.45 -11.67 -0.24
C LEU A 6 -9.67 -11.09 -0.98
N HIS A 7 -10.01 -11.61 -2.17
CA HIS A 7 -11.19 -11.18 -2.90
C HIS A 7 -12.51 -11.46 -2.17
N LYS A 8 -12.60 -12.58 -1.46
CA LYS A 8 -13.81 -12.95 -0.69
C LYS A 8 -14.06 -11.99 0.47
N HIS A 9 -12.99 -11.49 1.09
CA HIS A 9 -13.04 -10.63 2.28
C HIS A 9 -12.68 -9.17 1.97
N ILE A 10 -12.83 -8.74 0.71
CA ILE A 10 -12.42 -7.40 0.28
C ILE A 10 -13.23 -6.29 0.97
N ASP A 11 -14.50 -6.57 1.28
CA ASP A 11 -15.41 -5.64 1.95
C ASP A 11 -15.16 -5.56 3.47
N ASP A 12 -14.42 -6.51 4.03
CA ASP A 12 -14.04 -6.52 5.45
C ASP A 12 -12.86 -5.56 5.73
N ILE A 13 -12.18 -5.09 4.68
CA ILE A 13 -11.04 -4.18 4.79
C ILE A 13 -11.53 -2.75 5.04
N PRO A 14 -11.15 -2.08 6.14
CA PRO A 14 -11.60 -0.73 6.43
C PRO A 14 -11.16 0.27 5.35
N ARG A 15 -12.05 1.21 5.01
CA ARG A 15 -11.77 2.20 3.95
C ARG A 15 -10.67 3.19 4.33
N ASN A 16 -10.56 3.50 5.63
CA ASN A 16 -9.72 4.56 6.16
C ASN A 16 -8.30 4.10 6.56
N ILE A 17 -7.96 2.84 6.36
CA ILE A 17 -6.59 2.38 6.62
C ILE A 17 -5.69 2.65 5.41
N PRO A 18 -4.50 3.24 5.60
CA PRO A 18 -3.52 3.36 4.54
C PRO A 18 -2.96 1.98 4.16
N ILE A 19 -2.89 1.68 2.86
CA ILE A 19 -2.37 0.40 2.36
C ILE A 19 -1.34 0.65 1.25
N LEU A 20 -0.17 0.04 1.37
CA LEU A 20 0.90 0.10 0.38
C LEU A 20 1.19 -1.31 -0.12
N PHE A 21 1.02 -1.53 -1.42
CA PHE A 21 1.35 -2.78 -2.09
C PHE A 21 2.67 -2.63 -2.84
N PHE A 22 3.51 -3.67 -2.77
CA PHE A 22 4.66 -3.85 -3.63
C PHE A 22 4.54 -5.18 -4.35
N HIS A 23 4.82 -5.20 -5.64
CA HIS A 23 4.84 -6.45 -6.39
C HIS A 23 5.72 -6.34 -7.64
N ALA A 24 6.51 -7.37 -7.89
CA ALA A 24 7.26 -7.49 -9.14
C ALA A 24 6.32 -7.83 -10.29
N ARG A 25 6.47 -7.15 -11.44
CA ARG A 25 5.65 -7.42 -12.63
C ARG A 25 5.88 -8.85 -13.15
N ASN A 26 7.12 -9.31 -13.06
CA ASN A 26 7.59 -10.59 -13.61
C ASN A 26 7.69 -11.70 -12.55
N ASP A 27 7.02 -11.55 -11.41
CA ASP A 27 7.00 -12.57 -10.37
C ASP A 27 6.37 -13.87 -10.90
N CYS A 28 7.17 -14.93 -10.96
CA CYS A 28 6.74 -16.24 -11.48
C CYS A 28 6.03 -17.11 -10.43
N LEU A 29 6.09 -16.71 -9.15
CA LEU A 29 5.50 -17.44 -8.03
C LEU A 29 4.19 -16.81 -7.55
N CYS A 30 4.11 -15.47 -7.59
CA CYS A 30 2.92 -14.72 -7.21
C CYS A 30 2.34 -13.97 -8.42
N TYR A 31 1.05 -14.16 -8.69
CA TYR A 31 0.42 -13.66 -9.91
C TYR A 31 0.12 -12.15 -9.83
N TYR A 32 0.98 -11.34 -10.46
CA TYR A 32 0.87 -9.87 -10.48
C TYR A 32 -0.51 -9.35 -10.96
N PRO A 33 -1.09 -9.82 -12.10
CA PRO A 33 -2.39 -9.32 -12.55
C PRO A 33 -3.51 -9.60 -11.54
N GLY A 34 -3.37 -10.65 -10.73
CA GLY A 34 -4.30 -10.94 -9.64
C GLY A 34 -4.29 -9.85 -8.57
N LEU A 35 -3.10 -9.38 -8.18
CA LEU A 35 -2.97 -8.22 -7.29
C LEU A 35 -3.57 -6.96 -7.93
N GLU A 36 -3.33 -6.72 -9.22
CA GLU A 36 -3.85 -5.54 -9.91
C GLU A 36 -5.39 -5.51 -9.90
N ILE A 37 -6.04 -6.65 -10.16
CA ILE A 37 -7.49 -6.79 -10.07
C ILE A 37 -7.98 -6.55 -8.64
N PHE A 38 -7.28 -7.10 -7.64
CA PHE A 38 -7.62 -6.88 -6.23
C PHE A 38 -7.47 -5.40 -5.84
N TYR A 39 -6.34 -4.79 -6.18
CA TYR A 39 -6.06 -3.38 -5.96
C TYR A 39 -7.17 -2.51 -6.56
N ASN A 40 -7.57 -2.74 -7.81
CA ASN A 40 -8.60 -1.94 -8.47
C ASN A 40 -9.97 -2.07 -7.82
N ARG A 41 -10.33 -3.28 -7.34
CA ARG A 41 -11.60 -3.53 -6.65
C ARG A 41 -11.64 -3.01 -5.22
N LEU A 42 -10.49 -2.94 -4.55
CA LEU A 42 -10.41 -2.53 -3.15
C LEU A 42 -10.85 -1.08 -2.98
N VAL A 43 -11.87 -0.84 -2.16
CA VAL A 43 -12.35 0.51 -1.86
C VAL A 43 -11.64 1.02 -0.61
N SER A 44 -10.61 1.84 -0.80
CA SER A 44 -9.83 2.47 0.28
C SER A 44 -9.48 3.91 -0.11
N ASP A 45 -9.52 4.81 0.86
CA ASP A 45 -9.26 6.23 0.68
C ASP A 45 -7.76 6.51 0.45
N LYS A 46 -6.90 5.59 0.89
CA LYS A 46 -5.44 5.75 0.90
C LYS A 46 -4.76 4.43 0.54
N LYS A 47 -4.76 4.08 -0.75
CA LYS A 47 -4.03 2.92 -1.27
C LYS A 47 -3.02 3.30 -2.35
N GLU A 48 -1.86 2.68 -2.33
CA GLU A 48 -0.82 2.85 -3.34
C GLU A 48 -0.28 1.48 -3.78
N LEU A 49 -0.05 1.31 -5.09
CA LEU A 49 0.58 0.13 -5.66
C LEU A 49 1.91 0.54 -6.32
N VAL A 50 2.99 -0.08 -5.88
CA VAL A 50 4.33 0.08 -6.45
C VAL A 50 4.69 -1.18 -7.22
N THR A 51 4.75 -1.06 -8.54
CA THR A 51 5.16 -2.13 -9.44
C THR A 51 6.67 -2.10 -9.63
N LEU A 52 7.30 -3.25 -9.46
CA LEU A 52 8.75 -3.41 -9.65
C LEU A 52 8.99 -4.11 -10.99
N GLU A 53 9.54 -3.37 -11.95
CA GLU A 53 9.65 -3.83 -13.35
C GLU A 53 10.85 -4.79 -13.56
N ASN A 54 11.92 -4.64 -12.77
CA ASN A 54 13.19 -5.35 -12.96
C ASN A 54 13.54 -6.32 -11.82
N ASN A 55 12.60 -6.55 -10.90
CA ASN A 55 12.80 -7.41 -9.74
C ASN A 55 12.09 -8.75 -9.95
N GLU A 56 12.63 -9.84 -9.43
CA GLU A 56 11.94 -11.12 -9.37
C GLU A 56 11.17 -11.23 -8.05
N HIS A 57 11.10 -12.41 -7.43
CA HIS A 57 10.27 -12.65 -6.26
C HIS A 57 10.88 -12.12 -4.95
N LEU A 58 12.21 -12.19 -4.80
CA LEU A 58 12.92 -11.84 -3.55
C LEU A 58 13.34 -10.37 -3.53
N VAL A 59 12.36 -9.50 -3.72
CA VAL A 59 12.46 -8.03 -3.80
C VAL A 59 13.34 -7.40 -2.70
N ILE A 60 13.33 -7.96 -1.48
CA ILE A 60 14.07 -7.42 -0.32
C ILE A 60 15.57 -7.82 -0.36
N MET A 61 15.95 -8.83 -1.14
CA MET A 61 17.31 -9.36 -1.21
C MET A 61 18.07 -8.93 -2.48
N GLU A 62 17.40 -8.23 -3.41
CA GLU A 62 17.97 -7.81 -4.67
C GLU A 62 18.66 -6.43 -4.58
N PRO A 63 19.70 -6.18 -5.40
CA PRO A 63 20.31 -4.86 -5.50
C PRO A 63 19.28 -3.75 -5.80
N GLY A 64 19.30 -2.66 -5.03
CA GLY A 64 18.32 -1.58 -5.17
C GLY A 64 17.12 -1.68 -4.21
N ASN A 65 17.09 -2.69 -3.33
CA ASN A 65 16.15 -2.79 -2.23
C ASN A 65 16.16 -1.55 -1.30
N GLU A 66 17.25 -0.78 -1.25
CA GLU A 66 17.33 0.45 -0.47
C GLU A 66 16.30 1.49 -0.95
N LYS A 67 15.98 1.50 -2.25
CA LYS A 67 14.94 2.38 -2.81
C LYS A 67 13.55 1.99 -2.30
N ILE A 68 13.31 0.69 -2.12
CA ILE A 68 12.06 0.16 -1.59
C ILE A 68 11.94 0.51 -0.11
N LEU A 69 13.02 0.33 0.65
CA LEU A 69 13.07 0.75 2.05
C LEU A 69 12.81 2.26 2.19
N GLN A 70 13.49 3.09 1.39
CA GLN A 70 13.28 4.54 1.40
C GLN A 70 11.83 4.89 1.06
N LYS A 71 11.22 4.23 0.06
CA LYS A 71 9.81 4.42 -0.30
C LYS A 71 8.86 4.09 0.85
N ILE A 72 9.11 3.00 1.58
CA ILE A 72 8.33 2.61 2.77
C ILE A 72 8.47 3.70 3.85
N LEU A 73 9.69 4.12 4.17
CA LEU A 73 9.94 5.15 5.19
C LEU A 73 9.27 6.50 4.83
N ASP A 74 9.38 6.92 3.57
CA ASP A 74 8.76 8.15 3.08
C ASP A 74 7.24 8.07 3.13
N TRP A 75 6.66 6.91 2.76
CA TRP A 75 5.23 6.69 2.78
C TRP A 75 4.67 6.70 4.21
N ILE A 76 5.33 5.99 5.13
CA ILE A 76 4.99 6.01 6.56
C ILE A 76 5.08 7.44 7.11
N SER A 77 6.17 8.15 6.84
CA SER A 77 6.36 9.53 7.30
C SER A 77 5.26 10.47 6.81
N LYS A 78 4.80 10.32 5.56
CA LYS A 78 3.68 11.10 5.01
C LYS A 78 2.36 10.83 5.73
N ILE A 79 2.11 9.58 6.14
CA ILE A 79 0.91 9.23 6.91
C ILE A 79 0.91 9.91 8.27
N TYR A 80 2.04 9.87 8.99
CA TYR A 80 2.14 10.51 10.30
C TYR A 80 2.05 12.03 10.24
N LYS A 81 2.76 12.68 9.31
CA LYS A 81 2.66 14.15 9.12
C LYS A 81 1.22 14.61 8.85
N LYS A 82 0.50 13.88 7.98
CA LYS A 82 -0.89 14.20 7.66
C LYS A 82 -1.81 14.04 8.87
N LYS A 83 -1.53 13.08 9.75
CA LYS A 83 -2.30 12.88 10.99
C LYS A 83 -2.13 14.06 11.95
N ASP A 84 -0.92 14.60 12.06
CA ASP A 84 -0.66 15.77 12.90
C ASP A 84 -1.40 16.99 12.36
N GLU A 85 -1.32 17.27 11.04
CA GLU A 85 -2.08 18.34 10.37
C GLU A 85 -3.60 18.21 10.56
N ASP A 86 -4.15 17.00 10.37
CA ASP A 86 -5.58 16.72 10.56
C ASP A 86 -6.01 16.95 12.04
N ASN A 87 -5.13 16.68 13.01
CA ASN A 87 -5.41 16.94 14.43
C ASN A 87 -5.41 18.43 14.75
N TYR A 88 -4.42 19.18 14.26
CA TYR A 88 -4.35 20.64 14.43
C TYR A 88 -5.61 21.34 13.90
N LEU A 89 -6.06 20.96 12.70
CA LEU A 89 -7.28 21.52 12.10
C LEU A 89 -8.54 21.21 12.92
N LYS A 90 -8.64 20.00 13.50
CA LYS A 90 -9.77 19.62 14.36
C LYS A 90 -9.79 20.42 15.67
N GLU A 91 -8.64 20.67 16.26
CA GLU A 91 -8.52 21.50 17.46
C GLU A 91 -8.95 22.95 17.17
N GLU A 92 -8.51 23.54 16.04
CA GLU A 92 -8.93 24.90 15.64
C GLU A 92 -10.43 25.03 15.39
N ILE A 93 -11.09 24.02 14.80
CA ILE A 93 -12.54 24.03 14.58
C ILE A 93 -13.30 23.92 15.91
N THR A 94 -12.76 23.17 16.88
CA THR A 94 -13.42 22.97 18.19
C THR A 94 -13.30 24.19 19.11
N LEU A 95 -12.29 25.05 18.88
CA LEU A 95 -12.05 26.27 19.66
C LEU A 95 -12.81 27.51 19.16
N LYS A 96 -13.56 27.42 18.05
CA LYS A 96 -14.40 28.49 17.48
C LYS A 96 -15.87 28.23 17.75
#